data_AF-A0A534W057-F1
#
_entry.id   AF-A0A534W057-F1
#
_cell.length_a   1.000
_cell.length_b   1.000
_cell.length_c   1.000
_cell.angle_alpha   90.00
_cell.angle_beta   90.00
_cell.angle_gamma   90.00
#
_symmetry.space_group_name_H-M   'P 1'
#
loop_
_entity.id
_entity.type
_entity.pdbx_description
1 polymer ?
#
loop_
_entity_poly.entity_id
_entity_poly.type
_entity_poly.pdbx_seq_one_letter_code
_entity_poly.pdbx_strand_id
1 'polypeptide(L)'
;MWKWTAILPALVVLAGCAHEYTYQPTEHATGSIGGHVAADYEIPPGAPQGDVRLASFGLGELAPAKGSDDSKPALHLRMVVSDNSSQPWTVDTREQKLDIQGSGLIVPAFSTTSEGNGGLPLVTVAPGSKRVIDLFFPLPPNQQSAGSIPEFDAIWNVHAGTLDVVERTPFDRLQIEPAYGPAVAPEYGFYGDWRGPFWYDPLYVDAFPQPWFGGALMMRAPTWRRWR
;
A
#
# COMPACT_ATOMS: atom_id res chain seq x y z
N MET A 1 -50.01 -15.77 -44.15
CA MET A 1 -49.92 -15.52 -42.69
C MET A 1 -48.77 -16.36 -42.14
N TRP A 2 -47.59 -15.77 -41.92
CA TRP A 2 -46.42 -16.48 -41.37
C TRP A 2 -45.80 -15.57 -40.31
N LYS A 3 -46.03 -15.90 -39.03
CA LYS A 3 -45.52 -15.13 -37.89
C LYS A 3 -44.08 -15.57 -37.61
N TRP A 4 -43.12 -14.68 -37.84
CA TRP A 4 -41.75 -14.83 -37.36
C TRP A 4 -41.71 -14.39 -35.90
N THR A 5 -41.69 -15.34 -34.96
CA THR A 5 -41.37 -15.07 -33.55
C THR A 5 -39.86 -14.91 -33.42
N ALA A 6 -39.43 -13.67 -33.20
CA ALA A 6 -38.07 -13.33 -32.81
C ALA A 6 -37.79 -13.84 -31.38
N ILE A 7 -36.72 -14.61 -31.20
CA ILE A 7 -36.20 -14.99 -29.89
C ILE A 7 -35.01 -14.06 -29.63
N LEU A 8 -35.19 -13.08 -28.74
CA LEU A 8 -34.09 -12.29 -28.17
C LEU A 8 -33.34 -13.15 -27.14
N PRO A 9 -32.01 -13.35 -27.24
CA PRO A 9 -31.25 -13.91 -26.15
C PRO A 9 -31.04 -12.85 -25.06
N ALA A 10 -31.61 -13.09 -23.88
CA ALA A 10 -31.34 -12.30 -22.68
C ALA A 10 -29.89 -12.55 -22.21
N LEU A 11 -29.01 -11.58 -22.42
CA LEU A 11 -27.65 -11.59 -21.90
C LEU A 11 -27.70 -11.30 -20.39
N VAL A 12 -27.62 -12.33 -19.56
CA VAL A 12 -27.45 -12.18 -18.10
C VAL A 12 -25.99 -11.81 -17.86
N VAL A 13 -25.71 -10.53 -17.60
CA VAL A 13 -24.39 -10.08 -17.16
C VAL A 13 -24.25 -10.46 -15.69
N LEU A 14 -23.52 -11.54 -15.42
CA LEU A 14 -23.03 -11.86 -14.08
C LEU A 14 -22.02 -10.79 -13.69
N ALA A 15 -22.49 -9.76 -12.98
CA ALA A 15 -21.60 -8.84 -12.28
C ALA A 15 -20.92 -9.63 -11.15
N GLY A 16 -19.69 -10.09 -11.39
CA GLY A 16 -18.87 -10.67 -10.33
C GLY A 16 -18.59 -9.59 -9.30
N CYS A 17 -19.07 -9.77 -8.07
CA CYS A 17 -18.69 -8.94 -6.93
C CYS A 17 -17.19 -9.10 -6.70
N ALA A 18 -16.40 -8.11 -7.14
CA ALA A 18 -15.02 -7.98 -6.71
C ALA A 18 -15.04 -7.45 -5.28
N HIS A 19 -14.68 -8.29 -4.32
CA HIS A 19 -14.47 -7.85 -2.94
C HIS A 19 -13.16 -7.07 -2.86
N GLU A 20 -13.22 -5.88 -2.29
CA GLU A 20 -12.03 -5.09 -1.98
C GLU A 20 -11.58 -5.43 -0.56
N TYR A 21 -10.27 -5.53 -0.36
CA TYR A 21 -9.68 -5.90 0.92
C TYR A 21 -8.66 -4.86 1.35
N THR A 22 -8.63 -4.56 2.64
CA THR A 22 -7.57 -3.79 3.28
C THR A 22 -6.93 -4.61 4.39
N TYR A 23 -5.71 -4.23 4.76
CA TYR A 23 -4.99 -4.86 5.87
C TYR A 23 -4.72 -3.80 6.92
N GLN A 24 -5.10 -4.10 8.15
CA GLN A 24 -4.89 -3.20 9.27
C GLN A 24 -4.13 -3.91 10.39
N PRO A 25 -3.30 -3.20 11.15
CA PRO A 25 -2.66 -3.77 12.31
C PRO A 25 -3.70 -4.10 13.37
N THR A 26 -3.58 -5.25 14.03
CA THR A 26 -4.49 -5.66 15.12
C THR A 26 -4.02 -5.19 16.48
N GLU A 27 -2.72 -4.92 16.61
CA GLU A 27 -2.08 -4.41 17.81
C GLU A 27 -1.45 -3.04 17.53
N HIS A 28 -1.33 -2.22 18.58
CA HIS A 28 -0.71 -0.89 18.50
C HIS A 28 -1.32 0.06 17.43
N ALA A 29 -2.55 -0.20 16.98
CA ALA A 29 -3.25 0.53 15.91
C ALA A 29 -3.72 1.94 16.31
N THR A 30 -2.81 2.78 16.81
CA THR A 30 -3.08 4.11 17.34
C THR A 30 -2.65 5.24 16.40
N GLY A 31 -1.99 4.92 15.29
CA GLY A 31 -1.46 5.87 14.32
C GLY A 31 -2.19 5.87 12.98
N SER A 32 -1.76 6.77 12.10
CA SER A 32 -2.12 6.71 10.67
C SER A 32 -0.97 7.16 9.77
N ILE A 33 -0.89 6.57 8.58
CA ILE A 33 0.06 6.96 7.53
C ILE A 33 -0.71 7.08 6.22
N GLY A 34 -0.79 8.29 5.66
CA GLY A 34 -1.44 8.51 4.37
C GLY A 34 -2.91 8.06 4.31
N GLY A 35 -3.64 8.13 5.43
CA GLY A 35 -5.04 7.69 5.52
C GLY A 35 -5.23 6.21 5.89
N HIS A 36 -4.16 5.41 5.98
CA HIS A 36 -4.21 4.02 6.44
C HIS A 36 -3.98 3.95 7.95
N VAL A 37 -4.69 3.04 8.63
CA VAL A 37 -4.45 2.72 10.04
C VAL A 37 -3.02 2.17 10.17
N ALA A 38 -2.26 2.72 11.11
CA ALA A 38 -0.87 2.35 11.35
C ALA A 38 -0.68 1.88 12.78
N ALA A 39 0.16 0.85 12.94
CA ALA A 39 0.71 0.50 14.24
C ALA A 39 1.70 1.60 14.63
N ASP A 40 1.71 2.01 15.89
CA ASP A 40 2.60 3.06 16.41
C ASP A 40 3.35 2.55 17.64
N TYR A 41 4.67 2.57 17.56
CA TYR A 41 5.58 2.07 18.59
C TYR A 41 6.51 3.19 19.04
N GLU A 42 6.37 3.61 20.29
CA GLU A 42 7.29 4.55 20.91
C GLU A 42 8.63 3.86 21.23
N ILE A 43 9.75 4.45 20.79
CA ILE A 43 11.08 3.85 20.94
C ILE A 43 12.02 4.76 21.75
N PRO A 44 12.58 4.28 22.87
CA PRO A 44 12.19 3.08 23.61
C PRO A 44 10.88 3.29 24.41
N PRO A 45 10.12 2.23 24.75
CA PRO A 45 8.79 2.35 25.38
C PRO A 45 8.76 3.08 26.74
N GLY A 46 9.86 3.04 27.51
CA GLY A 46 9.92 3.65 28.84
C GLY A 46 10.41 5.10 28.87
N ALA A 47 11.03 5.57 27.78
CA ALA A 47 11.56 6.92 27.65
C ALA A 47 11.66 7.27 26.16
N PRO A 48 10.52 7.51 25.49
CA PRO A 48 10.48 7.64 24.04
C PRO A 48 11.42 8.73 23.53
N GLN A 49 12.27 8.36 22.58
CA GLN A 49 13.17 9.25 21.85
C GLN A 49 12.83 9.26 20.35
N GLY A 50 11.63 8.79 20.00
CA GLY A 50 11.21 8.61 18.62
C GLY A 50 10.11 7.58 18.52
N ASP A 51 9.69 7.29 17.31
CA ASP A 51 8.62 6.33 17.03
C ASP A 51 8.86 5.59 15.72
N VAL A 52 8.30 4.37 15.65
CA VAL A 52 8.15 3.60 14.42
C VAL A 52 6.67 3.41 14.17
N ARG A 53 6.23 3.82 12.97
CA ARG A 53 4.87 3.57 12.51
C ARG A 53 4.87 2.67 11.30
N LEU A 54 3.94 1.72 11.26
CA LEU A 54 3.84 0.74 10.19
C LEU A 54 2.41 0.59 9.69
N ALA A 55 2.20 0.73 8.39
CA ALA A 55 0.90 0.55 7.75
C ALA A 55 1.02 -0.32 6.50
N SER A 56 -0.04 -1.08 6.21
CA SER A 56 -0.17 -1.76 4.93
C SER A 56 -0.93 -0.88 3.94
N PHE A 57 -0.39 -0.81 2.72
CA PHE A 57 -1.01 -0.14 1.58
C PHE A 57 -1.64 -1.18 0.63
N GLY A 58 -1.72 -2.44 1.07
CA GLY A 58 -2.28 -3.54 0.29
C GLY A 58 -1.32 -4.03 -0.79
N LEU A 59 -1.89 -4.40 -1.94
CA LEU A 59 -1.14 -4.94 -3.06
C LEU A 59 -0.66 -3.85 -4.01
N GLY A 60 0.63 -3.91 -4.34
CA GLY A 60 1.23 -3.17 -5.44
C GLY A 60 1.81 -4.11 -6.49
N GLU A 61 2.34 -3.50 -7.54
CA GLU A 61 2.97 -4.19 -8.66
C GLU A 61 4.45 -3.84 -8.73
N LEU A 62 5.31 -4.86 -8.73
CA LEU A 62 6.75 -4.72 -8.98
C LEU A 62 7.05 -5.04 -10.44
N ALA A 63 7.43 -4.02 -11.21
CA ALA A 63 7.85 -4.17 -12.59
C ALA A 63 9.36 -3.89 -12.76
N PRO A 64 10.08 -4.64 -13.61
CA PRO A 64 11.46 -4.33 -13.95
C PRO A 64 11.57 -2.94 -14.59
N ALA A 65 12.65 -2.21 -14.26
CA ALA A 65 12.89 -0.83 -14.72
C ALA A 65 12.92 -0.64 -16.25
N LYS A 66 13.03 -1.73 -17.03
CA LYS A 66 13.08 -1.69 -18.51
C LYS A 66 11.73 -1.94 -19.19
N GLY A 67 10.61 -1.86 -18.47
CA GLY A 67 9.27 -1.85 -19.06
C GLY A 67 8.85 -3.17 -19.70
N SER A 68 9.39 -4.29 -19.24
CA SER A 68 8.82 -5.61 -19.54
C SER A 68 7.46 -5.74 -18.85
N ASP A 69 6.49 -6.39 -19.51
CA ASP A 69 5.16 -6.68 -18.95
C ASP A 69 5.19 -7.72 -17.79
N ASP A 70 6.37 -8.14 -17.34
CA ASP A 70 6.60 -9.04 -16.19
C ASP A 70 6.44 -8.31 -14.85
N SER A 71 5.26 -7.73 -14.63
CA SER A 71 4.87 -7.21 -13.32
C SER A 71 4.54 -8.36 -12.37
N LYS A 72 5.00 -8.26 -11.12
CA LYS A 72 4.70 -9.22 -10.06
C LYS A 72 3.97 -8.55 -8.90
N PRO A 73 2.83 -9.09 -8.44
CA PRO A 73 2.19 -8.71 -7.20
C PRO A 73 3.18 -8.72 -6.02
N ALA A 74 3.14 -7.63 -5.26
CA ALA A 74 3.89 -7.49 -4.03
C ALA A 74 3.00 -6.88 -2.96
N LEU A 75 3.17 -7.32 -1.72
CA LEU A 75 2.59 -6.62 -0.59
C LEU A 75 3.41 -5.36 -0.30
N HIS A 76 2.74 -4.22 -0.21
CA HIS A 76 3.36 -2.93 0.09
C HIS A 76 3.11 -2.57 1.56
N LEU A 77 4.21 -2.49 2.32
CA LEU A 77 4.21 -1.91 3.66
C LEU A 77 4.95 -0.57 3.64
N ARG A 78 4.42 0.41 4.36
CA ARG A 78 5.09 1.68 4.59
C ARG A 78 5.48 1.78 6.06
N MET A 79 6.78 1.89 6.28
CA MET A 79 7.38 2.14 7.58
C MET A 79 7.76 3.62 7.66
N VAL A 80 7.45 4.25 8.77
CA VAL A 80 7.88 5.60 9.12
C VAL A 80 8.70 5.51 10.37
N VAL A 81 9.92 6.04 10.33
CA VAL A 81 10.81 6.08 11.50
C VAL A 81 11.11 7.53 11.82
N SER A 82 10.75 7.93 13.03
CA SER A 82 10.99 9.27 13.57
C SER A 82 12.05 9.17 14.66
N ASP A 83 13.18 9.82 14.49
CA ASP A 83 14.27 9.87 15.48
C ASP A 83 14.26 11.27 16.12
N ASN A 84 13.86 11.35 17.38
CA ASN A 84 13.92 12.56 18.20
C ASN A 84 15.08 12.49 19.22
N SER A 85 16.00 11.54 19.06
CA SER A 85 17.15 11.34 19.94
C SER A 85 18.32 12.26 19.56
N SER A 86 19.46 12.06 20.22
CA SER A 86 20.70 12.79 19.93
C SER A 86 21.67 12.03 19.02
N GLN A 87 21.40 10.77 18.72
CA GLN A 87 22.26 9.87 17.94
C GLN A 87 21.47 9.32 16.76
N PRO A 88 22.06 9.23 15.55
CA PRO A 88 21.32 8.74 14.40
C PRO A 88 20.85 7.30 14.59
N TRP A 89 19.62 7.02 14.17
CA TRP A 89 19.12 5.65 14.06
C TRP A 89 19.41 5.07 12.68
N THR A 90 19.45 3.74 12.59
CA THR A 90 19.58 3.06 11.30
C THR A 90 18.54 1.97 11.13
N VAL A 91 18.14 1.78 9.87
CA VAL A 91 17.22 0.72 9.45
C VAL A 91 17.85 0.00 8.28
N ASP A 92 18.18 -1.28 8.43
CA ASP A 92 18.54 -2.12 7.28
C ASP A 92 17.27 -2.72 6.68
N THR A 93 16.93 -2.33 5.45
CA THR A 93 15.70 -2.81 4.81
C THR A 93 15.70 -4.32 4.56
N ARG A 94 16.85 -4.99 4.63
CA ARG A 94 16.98 -6.44 4.46
C ARG A 94 16.65 -7.23 5.73
N GLU A 95 16.63 -6.56 6.88
CA GLU A 95 16.29 -7.18 8.18
C GLU A 95 14.79 -7.23 8.42
N GLN A 96 14.03 -6.48 7.62
CA GLN A 96 12.59 -6.48 7.64
C GLN A 96 12.10 -7.76 6.97
N LYS A 97 11.07 -8.38 7.54
CA LYS A 97 10.53 -9.65 7.06
C LYS A 97 9.02 -9.64 7.13
N LEU A 98 8.42 -10.41 6.25
CA LEU A 98 7.00 -10.68 6.23
C LEU A 98 6.79 -12.18 6.45
N ASP A 99 5.95 -12.53 7.40
CA ASP A 99 5.53 -13.90 7.65
C ASP A 99 4.08 -14.05 7.20
N ILE A 100 3.88 -14.65 6.02
CA ILE A 100 2.54 -14.98 5.54
C ILE A 100 2.31 -16.47 5.80
N GLN A 101 1.16 -16.79 6.38
CA GLN A 101 0.78 -18.17 6.69
C GLN A 101 1.02 -19.10 5.48
N GLY A 102 1.81 -20.15 5.71
CA GLY A 102 2.11 -21.19 4.71
C GLY A 102 3.21 -20.84 3.69
N SER A 103 3.83 -19.65 3.78
CA SER A 103 4.81 -19.18 2.79
C SER A 103 6.22 -18.99 3.36
N GLY A 104 6.37 -19.08 4.69
CA GLY A 104 7.63 -18.80 5.38
C GLY A 104 7.98 -17.31 5.38
N LEU A 105 9.20 -17.00 5.84
CA LEU A 105 9.69 -15.62 5.93
C LEU A 105 10.08 -15.09 4.56
N ILE A 106 9.48 -13.97 4.16
CA ILE A 106 9.72 -13.26 2.91
C ILE A 106 10.48 -11.97 3.24
N VAL A 107 11.54 -11.68 2.48
CA VAL A 107 12.28 -10.41 2.58
C VAL A 107 11.80 -9.43 1.49
N PRO A 108 11.93 -8.11 1.68
CA PRO A 108 11.62 -7.15 0.63
C PRO A 108 12.49 -7.41 -0.61
N ALA A 109 11.87 -7.49 -1.79
CA ALA A 109 12.61 -7.51 -3.05
C ALA A 109 13.00 -6.11 -3.51
N PHE A 110 12.27 -5.10 -3.04
CA PHE A 110 12.49 -3.71 -3.38
C PHE A 110 12.12 -2.81 -2.20
N SER A 111 12.81 -1.69 -2.10
CA SER A 111 12.52 -0.65 -1.10
C SER A 111 12.78 0.73 -1.70
N THR A 112 12.06 1.73 -1.20
CA THR A 112 12.33 3.14 -1.52
C THR A 112 12.31 3.95 -0.24
N THR A 113 12.88 5.17 -0.28
CA THR A 113 12.80 6.10 0.84
C THR A 113 12.31 7.47 0.39
N SER A 114 11.87 8.30 1.35
CA SER A 114 11.45 9.69 1.09
C SER A 114 12.53 10.58 0.46
N GLU A 115 13.81 10.22 0.55
CA GLU A 115 14.93 10.93 -0.12
C GLU A 115 15.37 10.24 -1.43
N GLY A 116 14.55 9.33 -1.96
CA GLY A 116 14.90 8.48 -3.09
C GLY A 116 15.60 7.20 -2.67
N ASN A 117 16.42 6.63 -3.54
CA ASN A 117 17.09 5.34 -3.30
C ASN A 117 18.50 5.49 -2.71
N GLY A 118 18.94 6.71 -2.39
CA GLY A 118 20.21 6.97 -1.73
C GLY A 118 20.20 6.44 -0.30
N GLY A 119 21.21 5.67 0.09
CA GLY A 119 21.29 5.09 1.43
C GLY A 119 20.51 3.79 1.61
N LEU A 120 20.10 3.10 0.54
CA LEU A 120 19.66 1.70 0.65
C LEU A 120 20.85 0.73 0.50
N PRO A 121 20.83 -0.44 1.17
CA PRO A 121 19.75 -0.93 2.04
C PRO A 121 19.80 -0.38 3.48
N LEU A 122 20.87 0.31 3.89
CA LEU A 122 21.06 0.82 5.25
C LEU A 122 20.65 2.30 5.37
N VAL A 123 19.40 2.53 5.73
CA VAL A 123 18.81 3.86 5.84
C VAL A 123 19.24 4.51 7.16
N THR A 124 19.89 5.67 7.08
CA THR A 124 20.16 6.51 8.25
C THR A 124 19.02 7.50 8.48
N VAL A 125 18.49 7.51 9.70
CA VAL A 125 17.56 8.51 10.23
C VAL A 125 18.40 9.47 11.07
N ALA A 126 18.50 10.73 10.63
CA ALA A 126 19.27 11.72 11.38
C ALA A 126 18.53 12.15 12.67
N PRO A 127 19.24 12.60 13.70
CA PRO A 127 18.63 13.19 14.89
C PRO A 127 17.60 14.29 14.56
N GLY A 128 16.46 14.28 15.23
CA GLY A 128 15.35 15.21 15.03
C GLY A 128 14.65 15.09 13.66
N SER A 129 14.87 13.98 12.95
CA SER A 129 14.39 13.79 11.58
C SER A 129 13.50 12.56 11.44
N LYS A 130 12.79 12.49 10.31
CA LYS A 130 11.92 11.37 9.96
C LYS A 130 12.27 10.80 8.59
N ARG A 131 12.18 9.49 8.46
CA ARG A 131 12.29 8.74 7.19
C ARG A 131 11.00 7.99 6.91
N VAL A 132 10.55 8.05 5.66
CA VAL A 132 9.52 7.14 5.14
C VAL A 132 10.24 6.09 4.31
N ILE A 133 9.96 4.82 4.58
CA ILE A 133 10.54 3.66 3.92
C ILE A 133 9.40 2.81 3.38
N ASP A 134 9.32 2.64 2.07
CA ASP A 134 8.38 1.72 1.45
C ASP A 134 9.08 0.38 1.21
N LEU A 135 8.43 -0.71 1.61
CA LEU A 135 8.92 -2.07 1.53
C LEU A 135 7.96 -2.88 0.66
N PHE A 136 8.51 -3.55 -0.36
CA PHE A 136 7.73 -4.35 -1.31
C PHE A 136 8.15 -5.81 -1.22
N PHE A 137 7.23 -6.64 -0.73
CA PHE A 137 7.45 -8.08 -0.51
C PHE A 137 6.83 -8.88 -1.65
N PRO A 138 7.64 -9.59 -2.45
CA PRO A 138 7.11 -10.38 -3.55
C PRO A 138 6.25 -11.53 -2.99
N LEU A 139 5.08 -11.72 -3.57
CA LEU A 139 4.17 -12.76 -3.11
C LEU A 139 4.53 -14.11 -3.70
N PRO A 140 4.30 -15.21 -2.96
CA PRO A 140 4.51 -16.55 -3.48
C PRO A 140 3.45 -16.88 -4.54
N PRO A 141 3.72 -17.82 -5.47
CA PRO A 141 2.86 -18.07 -6.63
C PRO A 141 1.39 -18.42 -6.32
N ASN A 142 1.12 -18.95 -5.13
CA ASN A 142 -0.22 -19.31 -4.65
C ASN A 142 -0.96 -18.15 -3.94
N GLN A 143 -0.32 -16.99 -3.74
CA GLN A 143 -0.88 -15.84 -3.00
C GLN A 143 -0.82 -14.53 -3.81
N GLN A 144 -1.00 -14.61 -5.13
CA GLN A 144 -0.84 -13.48 -6.06
C GLN A 144 -2.00 -12.47 -6.05
N SER A 145 -3.01 -12.65 -5.19
CA SER A 145 -4.20 -11.79 -5.13
C SER A 145 -4.59 -11.43 -3.69
N ALA A 146 -5.33 -10.33 -3.50
CA ALA A 146 -5.68 -9.86 -2.17
C ALA A 146 -6.55 -10.88 -1.41
N GLY A 147 -7.46 -11.56 -2.11
CA GLY A 147 -8.29 -12.62 -1.52
C GLY A 147 -7.50 -13.89 -1.14
N SER A 148 -6.28 -14.07 -1.65
CA SER A 148 -5.43 -15.24 -1.36
C SER A 148 -4.42 -15.02 -0.23
N ILE A 149 -4.25 -13.78 0.23
CA ILE A 149 -3.44 -13.48 1.42
C ILE A 149 -4.42 -13.44 2.61
N PRO A 150 -4.23 -14.30 3.63
CA PRO A 150 -5.05 -14.29 4.83
C PRO A 150 -4.59 -13.14 5.74
N GLU A 151 -4.12 -13.45 6.94
CA GLU A 151 -3.36 -12.55 7.82
C GLU A 151 -1.86 -12.67 7.55
N PHE A 152 -1.09 -11.70 8.01
CA PHE A 152 0.37 -11.76 7.98
C PHE A 152 0.98 -10.99 9.14
N ASP A 153 2.21 -11.35 9.50
CA ASP A 153 3.00 -10.59 10.45
C ASP A 153 4.11 -9.84 9.73
N ALA A 154 4.26 -8.55 10.05
CA ALA A 154 5.45 -7.79 9.70
C ALA A 154 6.45 -7.85 10.86
N ILE A 155 7.62 -8.42 10.62
CA ILE A 155 8.72 -8.48 11.58
C ILE A 155 9.71 -7.40 11.17
N TRP A 156 9.99 -6.47 12.07
CA TRP A 156 10.82 -5.31 11.75
C TRP A 156 11.91 -5.09 12.79
N ASN A 157 13.00 -4.45 12.34
CA ASN A 157 14.14 -4.08 13.18
C ASN A 157 14.54 -2.62 12.93
N VAL A 158 14.79 -1.88 14.01
CA VAL A 158 15.42 -0.55 14.00
C VAL A 158 16.56 -0.52 15.00
N HIS A 159 17.73 -0.08 14.55
CA HIS A 159 18.88 0.16 15.42
C HIS A 159 18.82 1.60 15.97
N ALA A 160 18.31 1.75 17.18
CA ALA A 160 18.17 3.01 17.90
C ALA A 160 19.40 3.26 18.79
N GLY A 161 20.50 3.74 18.19
CA GLY A 161 21.76 3.96 18.88
C GLY A 161 22.43 2.65 19.32
N THR A 162 22.38 2.33 20.62
CA THR A 162 22.92 1.06 21.17
C THR A 162 21.84 0.01 21.40
N LEU A 163 20.58 0.32 21.10
CA LEU A 163 19.45 -0.57 21.29
C LEU A 163 18.96 -1.06 19.93
N ASP A 164 18.88 -2.37 19.77
CA ASP A 164 18.17 -2.99 18.66
C ASP A 164 16.72 -3.24 19.07
N VAL A 165 15.78 -2.64 18.35
CA VAL A 165 14.34 -2.81 18.59
C VAL A 165 13.79 -3.72 17.51
N VAL A 166 13.56 -4.98 17.89
CA VAL A 166 12.97 -6.00 17.03
C VAL A 166 11.56 -6.28 17.51
N GLU A 167 10.58 -6.10 16.64
CA GLU A 167 9.17 -6.23 16.98
C GLU A 167 8.41 -6.97 15.87
N ARG A 168 7.21 -7.43 16.24
CA ARG A 168 6.27 -8.11 15.34
C ARG A 168 4.95 -7.36 15.35
N THR A 169 4.46 -7.00 14.16
CA THR A 169 3.17 -6.33 13.98
C THR A 169 2.23 -7.24 13.19
N PRO A 170 1.19 -7.81 13.83
CA PRO A 170 0.17 -8.60 13.15
C PRO A 170 -0.80 -7.73 12.34
N PHE A 171 -1.17 -8.19 11.14
CA PHE A 171 -2.15 -7.53 10.25
C PHE A 171 -3.31 -8.47 9.89
N ASP A 172 -4.52 -8.00 10.16
CA ASP A 172 -5.75 -8.68 9.76
C ASP A 172 -6.25 -8.16 8.41
N ARG A 173 -6.78 -9.08 7.62
CA ARG A 173 -7.52 -8.75 6.40
C ARG A 173 -8.95 -8.36 6.74
N LEU A 174 -9.31 -7.15 6.36
CA LEU A 174 -10.68 -6.68 6.38
C LEU A 174 -11.27 -6.66 4.97
N GLN A 175 -12.47 -7.20 4.85
CA GLN A 175 -13.29 -7.03 3.65
C GLN A 175 -13.95 -5.65 3.72
N ILE A 176 -13.77 -4.86 2.67
CA ILE A 176 -14.48 -3.59 2.51
C ILE A 176 -15.83 -3.92 1.86
N GLU A 177 -16.91 -3.67 2.58
CA GLU A 177 -18.23 -3.67 2.00
C GLU A 177 -18.46 -2.36 1.24
N PRO A 178 -18.84 -2.40 -0.05
CA PRO A 178 -19.22 -1.18 -0.75
C PRO A 178 -20.42 -0.56 -0.02
N ALA A 179 -20.30 0.71 0.34
CA ALA A 179 -21.39 1.44 0.98
C ALA A 179 -22.58 1.56 0.01
N TYR A 180 -23.57 0.67 0.15
CA TYR A 180 -24.85 0.79 -0.55
C TYR A 180 -25.76 1.76 0.22
N GLY A 181 -25.44 3.06 0.14
CA GLY A 181 -26.38 4.13 0.48
C GLY A 181 -27.12 4.61 -0.76
N PRO A 182 -28.39 5.07 -0.67
CA PRO A 182 -28.92 5.90 -1.73
C PRO A 182 -27.97 7.09 -1.90
N ALA A 183 -27.48 7.31 -3.12
CA ALA A 183 -26.72 8.50 -3.44
C ALA A 183 -27.66 9.71 -3.23
N VAL A 184 -27.69 10.24 -2.00
CA VAL A 184 -28.22 11.58 -1.77
C VAL A 184 -27.17 12.49 -2.37
N ALA A 185 -27.37 12.81 -3.65
CA ALA A 185 -26.61 13.85 -4.31
C ALA A 185 -26.68 15.09 -3.41
N PRO A 186 -25.55 15.72 -3.04
CA PRO A 186 -25.60 17.04 -2.44
C PRO A 186 -26.34 17.93 -3.43
N GLU A 187 -27.54 18.34 -3.03
CA GLU A 187 -28.37 19.30 -3.73
C GLU A 187 -27.67 20.65 -3.63
N TYR A 188 -26.66 20.90 -4.46
CA TYR A 188 -26.21 22.21 -4.94
C TYR A 188 -24.99 22.01 -5.87
N GLY A 189 -25.16 22.37 -7.15
CA GLY A 189 -24.04 22.67 -8.05
C GLY A 189 -23.89 21.76 -9.27
N PHE A 190 -24.75 21.98 -10.26
CA PHE A 190 -24.67 21.41 -11.60
C PHE A 190 -23.42 21.95 -12.34
N TYR A 191 -22.32 21.19 -12.32
CA TYR A 191 -21.34 21.14 -13.40
C TYR A 191 -21.00 19.67 -13.63
N GLY A 192 -21.39 19.17 -14.80
CA GLY A 192 -21.19 17.78 -15.17
C GLY A 192 -19.71 17.43 -15.30
N ASP A 193 -19.33 16.31 -14.71
CA ASP A 193 -18.52 15.28 -15.36
C ASP A 193 -18.57 14.00 -14.50
N TRP A 194 -18.64 12.85 -15.18
CA TRP A 194 -18.73 11.51 -14.60
C TRP A 194 -17.40 11.05 -13.96
N ARG A 195 -16.87 11.84 -13.03
CA ARG A 195 -15.61 11.55 -12.33
C ARG A 195 -15.93 11.22 -10.89
N GLY A 196 -15.53 10.02 -10.49
CA GLY A 196 -15.74 9.48 -9.15
C GLY A 196 -14.99 10.27 -8.07
N PRO A 197 -14.78 9.68 -6.88
CA PRO A 197 -14.11 10.33 -5.76
C PRO A 197 -12.80 11.02 -6.19
N PHE A 198 -12.51 12.18 -5.62
CA PHE A 198 -11.47 13.14 -6.05
C PHE A 198 -10.04 12.58 -6.18
N TRP A 199 -9.74 11.42 -5.60
CA TRP A 199 -8.47 10.69 -5.78
C TRP A 199 -8.39 9.88 -7.08
N TYR A 200 -9.44 9.92 -7.91
CA TYR A 200 -9.57 9.17 -9.16
C TYR A 200 -9.77 10.10 -10.39
N ASP A 201 -9.24 11.33 -10.32
CA ASP A 201 -9.30 12.29 -11.43
C ASP A 201 -7.97 12.29 -12.25
N PRO A 202 -7.98 11.88 -13.53
CA PRO A 202 -6.78 11.86 -14.37
C PRO A 202 -6.27 13.24 -14.85
N LEU A 203 -7.00 14.33 -14.56
CA LEU A 203 -6.58 15.72 -14.79
C LEU A 203 -6.01 16.39 -13.52
N TYR A 204 -5.90 15.66 -12.40
CA TYR A 204 -5.33 16.19 -11.15
C TYR A 204 -3.88 16.69 -11.26
N VAL A 205 -3.20 16.37 -12.38
CA VAL A 205 -1.81 16.76 -12.64
C VAL A 205 -1.67 18.24 -13.03
N ASP A 206 -2.73 18.92 -13.47
CA ASP A 206 -2.62 20.25 -14.11
C ASP A 206 -2.92 21.46 -13.20
N ALA A 207 -3.28 21.27 -11.92
CA ALA A 207 -3.89 22.34 -11.11
C ALA A 207 -2.99 23.03 -10.06
N PHE A 208 -1.71 22.66 -9.88
CA PHE A 208 -0.79 23.39 -8.98
C PHE A 208 0.63 23.52 -9.55
N PRO A 209 1.32 24.65 -9.33
CA PRO A 209 2.66 24.88 -9.83
C PRO A 209 3.66 23.90 -9.19
N GLN A 210 4.45 23.24 -10.04
CA GLN A 210 5.43 22.24 -9.67
C GLN A 210 6.45 22.72 -8.62
N PRO A 211 6.90 21.80 -7.76
CA PRO A 211 8.32 21.66 -7.51
C PRO A 211 8.81 20.27 -7.89
N TRP A 212 9.59 20.22 -8.97
CA TRP A 212 10.72 19.32 -9.23
C TRP A 212 10.69 17.92 -8.58
N PHE A 213 10.07 16.96 -9.26
CA PHE A 213 10.44 15.54 -9.13
C PHE A 213 10.90 15.02 -10.49
N GLY A 214 12.21 14.85 -10.64
CA GLY A 214 12.80 14.10 -11.74
C GLY A 214 12.74 12.61 -11.45
N GLY A 215 12.22 11.83 -12.40
CA GLY A 215 12.33 10.37 -12.45
C GLY A 215 11.01 9.64 -12.20
N ALA A 216 10.23 9.46 -13.26
CA ALA A 216 8.91 8.83 -13.24
C ALA A 216 8.96 7.32 -12.93
N LEU A 217 8.22 6.91 -11.89
CA LEU A 217 7.62 5.58 -11.79
C LEU A 217 6.18 5.72 -12.28
N MET A 218 5.87 5.18 -13.45
CA MET A 218 4.48 5.08 -13.91
C MET A 218 3.84 3.84 -13.28
N MET A 219 2.96 4.04 -12.31
CA MET A 219 1.97 3.03 -11.95
C MET A 219 0.95 2.97 -13.09
N ARG A 220 0.93 1.87 -13.84
CA ARG A 220 -0.16 1.58 -14.79
C ARG A 220 -1.24 0.81 -14.06
N ALA A 221 -2.45 1.38 -13.99
CA ALA A 221 -3.65 0.62 -13.66
C ALA A 221 -3.90 -0.46 -14.75
N PRO A 222 -4.51 -1.59 -14.42
CA PRO A 222 -4.87 -2.61 -15.40
C PRO A 222 -5.89 -2.03 -16.38
N THR A 223 -5.42 -1.76 -17.61
CA THR A 223 -6.33 -1.42 -18.70
C THR A 223 -6.96 -2.70 -19.22
N TRP A 224 -8.27 -2.84 -18.99
CA TRP A 224 -9.06 -3.90 -19.61
C TRP A 224 -9.02 -3.72 -21.13
N ARG A 225 -8.25 -4.57 -21.83
CA ARG A 225 -8.26 -4.62 -23.30
C ARG A 225 -9.65 -5.05 -23.79
N ARG A 226 -10.35 -4.14 -24.46
CA ARG A 226 -11.47 -4.48 -25.34
C ARG A 226 -10.91 -5.23 -26.56
N TRP A 227 -11.25 -6.50 -26.68
CA TRP A 227 -11.13 -7.23 -27.95
C TRP A 227 -12.15 -6.65 -28.95
N ARG A 228 -11.67 -6.28 -30.14
CA ARG A 228 -12.45 -6.31 -31.39
C ARG A 228 -11.83 -7.36 -32.29
#